data_AF-A0A0T6BQ50-F1
#
_entry.id   AF-A0A0T6BQ50-F1
#
_cell.length_a   1.000
_cell.length_b   1.000
_cell.length_c   1.000
_cell.angle_alpha   90.00
_cell.angle_beta   90.00
_cell.angle_gamma   90.00
#
_symmetry.space_group_name_H-M   'P 1'
#
loop_
_entity.id
_entity.type
_entity.pdbx_description
1 polymer ?
#
loop_
_entity_poly.entity_id
_entity_poly.type
_entity_poly.pdbx_seq_one_letter_code
_entity_poly.pdbx_strand_id
1 'polypeptide(L)'
;MEGKVLTKEELENLAREMCFSLVEIGMDEANNKIEISNQQDFLDFHKHVENKLLFYYYDFEDKSDFTFPNEIPNEYKYRYPEPIRARMQMKIDEYKKLIDEADFSTPSRLNLFYVKDGFLFYNYAFNEDRDDLPDYDCLDYDEIAENVRQGFSVEELDEMDKKHREDIEKQIRELKEVIFADPKFKLASNLSKRKGYSKRYFEGKSTYLELLRYAGYRFPIDFIEEIYGEFKEEEKNLHKK
;
A
#
# COMPACT_ATOMS: atom_id res chain seq x y z
N MET A 1 -39.51 12.50 34.37
CA MET A 1 -38.58 12.63 33.23
C MET A 1 -37.86 11.29 33.03
N GLU A 2 -38.60 10.21 32.83
CA GLU A 2 -37.97 8.91 32.56
C GLU A 2 -37.94 8.70 31.04
N GLY A 3 -36.75 8.53 30.48
CA GLY A 3 -36.54 8.08 29.10
C GLY A 3 -36.23 9.16 28.06
N LYS A 4 -36.23 10.46 28.38
CA LYS A 4 -35.75 11.49 27.43
C LYS A 4 -34.24 11.65 27.57
N VAL A 5 -33.51 11.40 26.49
CA VAL A 5 -32.11 11.81 26.36
C VAL A 5 -32.09 13.34 26.18
N LEU A 6 -31.39 14.04 27.06
CA LEU A 6 -31.24 15.50 26.97
C LEU A 6 -30.36 15.85 25.77
N THR A 7 -30.69 16.94 25.08
CA THR A 7 -29.74 17.53 24.12
C THR A 7 -28.54 18.12 24.88
N LYS A 8 -27.43 18.37 24.18
CA LYS A 8 -26.25 19.03 24.77
C LYS A 8 -26.62 20.34 25.46
N GLU A 9 -27.42 21.17 24.80
CA GLU A 9 -27.88 22.48 25.31
C GLU A 9 -28.79 22.34 26.54
N GLU A 10 -29.69 21.35 26.57
CA GLU A 10 -30.53 21.05 27.73
C GLU A 10 -29.69 20.58 28.93
N LEU A 11 -28.68 19.74 28.68
CA LEU A 11 -27.76 19.25 29.71
C LEU A 11 -26.84 20.36 30.24
N GLU A 12 -26.31 21.22 29.37
CA GLU A 12 -25.51 22.39 29.75
C GLU A 12 -26.28 23.36 30.65
N ASN A 13 -27.55 23.64 30.32
CA ASN A 13 -28.39 24.50 31.13
C ASN A 13 -28.67 23.89 32.52
N LEU A 14 -28.99 22.60 32.57
CA LEU A 14 -29.23 21.89 33.84
C LEU A 14 -27.96 21.86 34.71
N ALA A 15 -26.80 21.55 34.11
CA ALA A 15 -25.52 21.53 34.81
C ALA A 15 -25.20 22.92 35.38
N ARG A 16 -25.43 23.99 34.61
CA ARG A 16 -25.23 25.37 35.05
C ARG A 16 -26.13 25.75 36.24
N GLU A 17 -27.41 25.38 36.20
CA GLU A 17 -28.34 25.60 37.32
C GLU A 17 -27.91 24.90 38.61
N MET A 18 -27.29 23.72 38.47
CA MET A 18 -26.79 22.93 39.60
C MET A 18 -25.35 23.25 40.01
N CYS A 19 -24.72 24.25 39.36
CA CYS A 19 -23.32 24.60 39.56
C CYS A 19 -22.34 23.43 39.31
N PHE A 20 -22.68 22.53 38.38
CA PHE A 20 -21.79 21.47 37.92
C PHE A 20 -20.97 21.92 36.70
N SER A 21 -19.71 21.51 36.67
CA SER A 21 -18.90 21.55 35.44
C SER A 21 -19.28 20.37 34.57
N LEU A 22 -19.75 20.64 33.35
CA LEU A 22 -20.07 19.62 32.36
C LEU A 22 -18.85 19.39 31.47
N VAL A 23 -18.43 18.13 31.31
CA VAL A 23 -17.34 17.73 30.42
C VAL A 23 -17.83 16.56 29.58
N GLU A 24 -17.69 16.67 28.27
CA GLU A 24 -18.00 15.59 27.34
C GLU A 24 -16.84 14.60 27.34
N ILE A 25 -17.16 13.30 27.51
CA ILE A 25 -16.16 12.24 27.63
C ILE A 25 -16.42 11.10 26.66
N GLY A 26 -15.35 10.53 26.12
CA GLY A 26 -15.34 9.20 25.54
C GLY A 26 -14.86 8.18 26.57
N MET A 27 -15.51 7.02 26.67
CA MET A 27 -15.06 5.91 27.53
C MET A 27 -14.59 4.72 26.70
N ASP A 28 -13.36 4.29 26.97
CA ASP A 28 -12.89 2.94 26.64
C ASP A 28 -13.02 2.08 27.89
N GLU A 29 -14.18 1.41 28.01
CA GLU A 29 -14.56 0.60 29.17
C GLU A 29 -13.57 -0.54 29.45
N ALA A 30 -12.80 -0.98 28.45
CA ALA A 30 -11.87 -2.09 28.62
C ALA A 30 -10.61 -1.69 29.43
N ASN A 31 -10.28 -0.40 29.50
CA ASN A 31 -8.96 0.06 29.94
C ASN A 31 -8.96 1.13 31.05
N ASN A 32 -10.11 1.46 31.66
CA ASN A 32 -10.25 2.57 32.62
C ASN A 32 -9.69 3.90 32.06
N LYS A 33 -9.91 4.16 30.77
CA LYS A 33 -9.45 5.37 30.09
C LYS A 33 -10.63 6.27 29.77
N ILE A 34 -10.46 7.56 30.06
CA ILE A 34 -11.44 8.61 29.79
C ILE A 34 -10.78 9.64 28.89
N GLU A 35 -11.29 9.78 27.68
CA GLU A 35 -10.85 10.82 26.75
C GLU A 35 -11.65 12.09 27.01
N ILE A 36 -10.95 13.22 27.15
CA ILE A 36 -11.55 14.56 27.06
C ILE A 36 -10.96 15.21 25.81
N SER A 37 -11.69 15.12 24.71
CA SER A 37 -11.17 15.44 23.37
C SER A 37 -10.85 16.92 23.19
N ASN A 38 -11.61 17.82 23.83
CA ASN A 38 -11.28 19.24 23.83
C ASN A 38 -10.14 19.52 24.81
N GLN A 39 -9.03 20.08 24.30
CA GLN A 39 -7.84 20.34 25.10
C GLN A 39 -8.08 21.37 26.22
N GLN A 40 -8.88 22.40 25.97
CA GLN A 40 -9.19 23.42 26.98
C GLN A 40 -10.03 22.81 28.10
N ASP A 41 -11.05 22.03 27.76
CA ASP A 41 -11.89 21.32 28.73
C ASP A 41 -11.06 20.33 29.55
N PHE A 42 -10.09 19.63 28.94
CA PHE A 42 -9.17 18.74 29.63
C PHE A 42 -8.33 19.49 30.67
N LEU A 43 -7.74 20.62 30.29
CA LEU A 43 -6.91 21.44 31.18
C LEU A 43 -7.71 22.08 32.32
N ASP A 44 -8.93 22.53 32.02
CA ASP A 44 -9.81 23.10 33.03
C ASP A 44 -10.32 22.02 33.97
N PHE A 45 -10.72 20.86 33.47
CA PHE A 45 -11.10 19.72 34.31
C PHE A 45 -9.96 19.28 35.23
N HIS A 46 -8.71 19.26 34.73
CA HIS A 46 -7.52 18.95 35.55
C HIS A 46 -7.38 19.88 36.77
N LYS A 47 -7.66 21.19 36.62
CA LYS A 47 -7.64 22.14 37.74
C LYS A 47 -8.69 21.80 38.81
N HIS A 48 -9.86 21.32 38.40
CA HIS A 48 -10.98 21.01 39.30
C HIS A 48 -10.78 19.71 40.08
N VAL A 49 -10.08 18.72 39.52
CA VAL A 49 -9.80 17.45 40.21
C VAL A 49 -8.62 17.53 41.20
N GLU A 50 -8.09 18.75 41.41
CA GLU A 50 -6.99 19.08 42.33
C GLU A 50 -5.75 18.21 42.16
N ASN A 51 -5.55 17.66 40.97
CA ASN A 51 -4.36 16.90 40.65
C ASN A 51 -3.25 17.89 40.26
N LYS A 52 -2.07 17.73 40.85
CA LYS A 52 -0.91 18.59 40.56
C LYS A 52 0.05 17.98 39.54
N LEU A 53 -0.22 16.75 39.11
CA LEU A 53 0.61 16.01 38.17
C LEU A 53 -0.11 15.92 36.83
N LEU A 54 0.39 16.68 35.87
CA LEU A 54 0.05 16.56 34.46
C LEU A 54 1.26 15.97 33.74
N PHE A 55 1.06 14.83 33.09
CA PHE A 55 2.08 14.18 32.28
C PHE A 55 1.84 14.52 30.82
N TYR A 56 2.94 14.63 30.07
CA TYR A 56 2.87 14.82 28.63
C TYR A 56 4.03 14.13 27.94
N TYR A 57 3.83 13.77 26.68
CA TYR A 57 4.91 13.46 25.76
C TYR A 57 4.51 13.90 24.36
N TYR A 58 5.54 14.16 23.55
CA TYR A 58 5.40 14.40 22.13
C TYR A 58 5.72 13.11 21.40
N ASP A 59 4.90 12.77 20.41
CA ASP A 59 5.28 11.80 19.40
C ASP A 59 5.93 12.53 18.23
N PHE A 60 6.99 11.92 17.72
CA PHE A 60 7.69 12.35 16.53
C PHE A 60 7.69 11.19 15.56
N GLU A 61 7.55 11.52 14.29
CA GLU A 61 7.64 10.57 13.20
C GLU A 61 9.04 10.68 12.59
N ASP A 62 9.63 9.56 12.19
CA ASP A 62 10.86 9.62 11.42
C ASP A 62 10.50 9.71 9.94
N LYS A 63 11.15 10.63 9.21
CA LYS A 63 11.05 10.69 7.76
C LYS A 63 11.41 9.34 7.11
N SER A 64 12.30 8.56 7.73
CA SER A 64 12.68 7.23 7.24
C SER A 64 11.54 6.22 7.27
N ASP A 65 10.49 6.47 8.05
CA ASP A 65 9.32 5.60 8.10
C ASP A 65 8.46 5.77 6.84
N PHE A 66 8.65 6.86 6.09
CA PHE A 66 7.94 7.18 4.86
C PHE A 66 8.78 6.91 3.60
N THR A 67 9.60 5.84 3.60
CA THR A 67 10.48 5.53 2.47
C THR A 67 9.73 4.94 1.27
N PHE A 68 9.85 5.60 0.12
CA PHE A 68 9.41 5.07 -1.17
C PHE A 68 10.55 4.39 -1.92
N PRO A 69 10.33 3.22 -2.54
CA PRO A 69 11.16 2.78 -3.66
C PRO A 69 11.14 3.87 -4.75
N ASN A 70 12.31 4.17 -5.32
CA ASN A 70 12.40 5.21 -6.34
C ASN A 70 11.54 4.91 -7.58
N GLU A 71 11.34 3.63 -7.86
CA GLU A 71 10.67 3.13 -9.06
C GLU A 71 9.63 2.06 -8.70
N ILE A 72 8.55 2.02 -9.47
CA ILE A 72 7.57 0.93 -9.39
C ILE A 72 8.28 -0.40 -9.69
N PRO A 73 8.10 -1.45 -8.85
CA PRO A 73 8.74 -2.74 -9.06
C PRO A 73 8.46 -3.32 -10.46
N ASN A 74 9.47 -3.95 -11.06
CA ASN A 74 9.41 -4.46 -12.42
C ASN A 74 8.25 -5.46 -12.68
N GLU A 75 7.72 -6.11 -11.65
CA GLU A 75 6.56 -7.01 -11.79
C GLU A 75 5.30 -6.27 -12.28
N TYR A 76 5.13 -5.00 -11.89
CA TYR A 76 4.01 -4.17 -12.30
C TYR A 76 4.06 -3.81 -13.77
N LYS A 77 5.25 -3.85 -14.40
CA LYS A 77 5.42 -3.69 -15.85
C LYS A 77 4.56 -4.67 -16.65
N TYR A 78 4.41 -5.88 -16.14
CA TYR A 78 3.64 -6.93 -16.80
C TYR A 78 2.18 -6.94 -16.35
N ARG A 79 1.88 -6.49 -15.14
CA ARG A 79 0.50 -6.41 -14.63
C ARG A 79 -0.30 -5.25 -15.24
N TYR A 80 0.34 -4.11 -15.47
CA TYR A 80 -0.35 -2.88 -15.86
C TYR A 80 0.25 -2.23 -17.13
N PRO A 81 -0.61 -1.70 -18.02
CA PRO A 81 -0.19 -0.96 -19.19
C PRO A 81 0.55 0.33 -18.82
N GLU A 82 1.36 0.84 -19.75
CA GLU A 82 2.20 2.03 -19.54
C GLU A 82 1.42 3.26 -19.05
N PRO A 83 0.24 3.62 -19.60
CA PRO A 83 -0.48 4.81 -19.13
C PRO A 83 -0.92 4.71 -17.67
N ILE A 84 -1.28 3.51 -17.20
CA ILE A 84 -1.59 3.26 -15.79
C ILE A 84 -0.33 3.43 -14.95
N ARG A 85 0.78 2.80 -15.36
CA ARG A 85 2.07 2.92 -14.64
C ARG A 85 2.60 4.35 -14.58
N ALA A 86 2.42 5.13 -15.65
CA ALA A 86 2.80 6.54 -15.68
C ALA A 86 2.00 7.35 -14.63
N ARG A 87 0.67 7.14 -14.55
CA ARG A 87 -0.15 7.79 -13.52
C ARG A 87 0.16 7.29 -12.11
N MET A 88 0.48 6.01 -11.93
CA MET A 88 0.97 5.49 -10.63
C MET A 88 2.26 6.20 -10.21
N GLN A 89 3.20 6.39 -11.15
CA GLN A 89 4.46 7.09 -10.85
C GLN A 89 4.20 8.54 -10.47
N MET A 90 3.29 9.25 -11.17
CA MET A 90 2.89 10.61 -10.79
C MET A 90 2.36 10.67 -9.37
N LYS A 91 1.54 9.70 -8.94
CA LYS A 91 1.01 9.62 -7.56
C LYS A 91 2.12 9.40 -6.53
N ILE A 92 3.05 8.50 -6.83
CA ILE A 92 4.21 8.26 -5.97
C ILE A 92 5.09 9.51 -5.85
N ASP A 93 5.29 10.24 -6.95
CA ASP A 93 6.07 11.47 -6.97
C ASP A 93 5.37 12.61 -6.21
N GLU A 94 4.04 12.70 -6.27
CA GLU A 94 3.22 13.59 -5.44
C GLU A 94 3.44 13.30 -3.95
N TYR A 95 3.38 12.04 -3.52
CA TYR A 95 3.62 11.66 -2.13
C TYR A 95 5.05 11.94 -1.65
N LYS A 96 6.05 11.64 -2.48
CA LYS A 96 7.45 11.99 -2.18
C LYS A 96 7.62 13.48 -1.94
N LYS A 97 6.97 14.30 -2.77
CA LYS A 97 7.02 15.76 -2.63
C LYS A 97 6.41 16.22 -1.30
N LEU A 98 5.24 15.70 -0.92
CA LEU A 98 4.62 16.03 0.37
C LEU A 98 5.54 15.70 1.55
N ILE A 99 6.18 14.54 1.51
CA ILE A 99 7.12 14.09 2.55
C ILE A 99 8.43 14.89 2.54
N ASP A 100 8.90 15.34 1.38
CA ASP A 100 10.07 16.20 1.29
C ASP A 100 9.80 17.62 1.83
N GLU A 101 8.58 18.10 1.69
CA GLU A 101 8.15 19.43 2.15
C GLU A 101 7.77 19.46 3.64
N ALA A 102 7.48 18.32 4.26
CA ALA A 102 7.06 18.23 5.66
C ALA A 102 8.23 18.35 6.68
N ASP A 103 7.99 19.05 7.80
CA ASP A 103 9.02 19.35 8.82
C ASP A 103 9.04 18.34 9.99
N PHE A 104 9.74 17.22 9.80
CA PHE A 104 9.97 16.14 10.81
C PHE A 104 10.71 16.55 12.08
N SER A 105 11.13 17.81 12.21
CA SER A 105 11.63 18.32 13.48
C SER A 105 10.52 18.74 14.46
N THR A 106 9.29 18.90 13.97
CA THR A 106 8.12 19.22 14.80
C THR A 106 7.38 17.96 15.26
N PRO A 107 6.78 17.96 16.47
CA PRO A 107 5.94 16.86 16.91
C PRO A 107 4.76 16.61 15.95
N SER A 108 4.44 15.34 15.70
CA SER A 108 3.20 14.97 15.00
C SER A 108 2.01 14.93 15.95
N ARG A 109 2.25 14.66 17.23
CA ARG A 109 1.21 14.56 18.25
C ARG A 109 1.71 15.05 19.60
N LEU A 110 0.83 15.74 20.33
CA LEU A 110 0.97 15.98 21.76
C LEU A 110 -0.01 15.07 22.49
N ASN A 111 0.48 14.31 23.45
CA ASN A 111 -0.34 13.55 24.39
C ASN A 111 -0.27 14.19 25.76
N LEU A 112 -1.44 14.46 26.34
CA LEU A 112 -1.60 14.94 27.71
C LEU A 112 -2.37 13.89 28.50
N PHE A 113 -1.93 13.58 29.72
CA PHE A 113 -2.65 12.66 30.57
C PHE A 113 -2.37 12.84 32.05
N TYR A 114 -3.30 12.37 32.88
CA TYR A 114 -3.10 12.24 34.31
C TYR A 114 -3.90 11.06 34.86
N VAL A 115 -3.51 10.59 36.04
CA VAL A 115 -4.20 9.49 36.73
C VAL A 115 -4.90 10.01 37.97
N LYS A 116 -6.18 9.69 38.13
CA LYS A 116 -6.97 10.02 39.32
C LYS A 116 -7.88 8.85 39.64
N ASP A 117 -7.81 8.36 40.89
CA ASP A 117 -8.66 7.31 41.43
C ASP A 117 -8.74 6.03 40.55
N GLY A 118 -7.61 5.67 39.93
CA GLY A 118 -7.50 4.48 39.06
C GLY A 118 -7.90 4.69 37.60
N PHE A 119 -8.36 5.89 37.23
CA PHE A 119 -8.68 6.26 35.85
C PHE A 119 -7.55 7.06 35.21
N LEU A 120 -7.25 6.73 33.94
CA LEU A 120 -6.38 7.52 33.08
C LEU A 120 -7.24 8.50 32.29
N PHE A 121 -7.12 9.79 32.60
CA PHE A 121 -7.71 10.84 31.79
C PHE A 121 -6.68 11.29 30.77
N TYR A 122 -7.07 11.40 29.51
CA TYR A 122 -6.16 11.80 28.45
C TYR A 122 -6.81 12.71 27.42
N ASN A 123 -5.95 13.48 26.77
CA ASN A 123 -6.23 14.31 25.62
C ASN A 123 -5.06 14.13 24.64
N TYR A 124 -5.35 14.23 23.35
CA TYR A 124 -4.32 14.32 22.34
C TYR A 124 -4.66 15.42 21.34
N ALA A 125 -3.61 16.01 20.77
CA ALA A 125 -3.71 16.93 19.65
C ALA A 125 -2.74 16.45 18.57
N PHE A 126 -3.18 16.51 17.32
CA PHE A 126 -2.34 16.20 16.16
C PHE A 126 -1.86 17.49 15.52
N ASN A 127 -0.75 17.40 14.80
CA ASN A 127 -0.26 18.45 13.95
C ASN A 127 -0.96 18.34 12.59
N GLU A 128 -1.89 19.24 12.29
CA GLU A 128 -2.67 19.24 11.05
C GLU A 128 -1.78 19.34 9.80
N ASP A 129 -0.58 19.92 9.90
CA ASP A 129 0.40 19.94 8.80
C ASP A 129 0.87 18.51 8.41
N ARG A 130 0.47 17.49 9.17
CA ARG A 130 0.77 16.07 8.96
C ARG A 130 -0.43 15.23 8.51
N ASP A 131 -1.65 15.77 8.55
CA ASP A 131 -2.86 15.01 8.21
C ASP A 131 -2.88 14.56 6.74
N ASP A 132 -2.20 15.29 5.85
CA ASP A 132 -2.11 14.98 4.42
C ASP A 132 -0.96 14.03 4.08
N LEU A 133 -0.15 13.61 5.07
CA LEU A 133 0.88 12.62 4.82
C LEU A 133 0.25 11.23 4.65
N PRO A 134 0.72 10.43 3.68
CA PRO A 134 0.24 9.06 3.54
C PRO A 134 0.60 8.27 4.82
N ASP A 135 -0.35 7.47 5.32
CA ASP A 135 -0.13 6.55 6.45
C ASP A 135 1.11 5.67 6.24
N TYR A 136 1.68 5.22 7.35
CA TYR A 136 2.87 4.36 7.42
C TYR A 136 2.80 3.09 6.54
N ASP A 137 1.60 2.62 6.20
CA ASP A 137 1.36 1.42 5.39
C ASP A 137 0.87 1.72 3.95
N CYS A 138 0.86 2.98 3.49
CA CYS A 138 0.22 3.39 2.24
C CYS A 138 0.89 2.97 0.92
N LEU A 139 1.98 2.20 0.94
CA LEU A 139 2.58 1.69 -0.31
C LEU A 139 1.98 0.36 -0.72
N ASP A 140 0.66 0.31 -0.76
CA ASP A 140 -0.03 -0.69 -1.53
C ASP A 140 -0.06 -0.24 -3.00
N TYR A 141 0.94 -0.69 -3.77
CA TYR A 141 1.00 -0.45 -5.21
C TYR A 141 -0.24 -0.98 -5.94
N ASP A 142 -0.89 -2.02 -5.42
CA ASP A 142 -2.14 -2.52 -5.98
C ASP A 142 -3.27 -1.53 -5.69
N GLU A 143 -3.35 -0.96 -4.49
CA GLU A 143 -4.31 0.12 -4.16
C GLU A 143 -4.09 1.37 -5.02
N ILE A 144 -2.83 1.81 -5.18
CA ILE A 144 -2.49 2.94 -6.06
C ILE A 144 -2.93 2.63 -7.50
N ALA A 145 -2.68 1.42 -7.98
CA ALA A 145 -3.09 1.01 -9.31
C ALA A 145 -4.61 1.01 -9.47
N GLU A 146 -5.36 0.50 -8.50
CA GLU A 146 -6.82 0.51 -8.52
C GLU A 146 -7.39 1.94 -8.48
N ASN A 147 -6.86 2.81 -7.63
CA ASN A 147 -7.24 4.22 -7.57
C ASN A 147 -6.96 4.94 -8.90
N VAL A 148 -5.81 4.65 -9.53
CA VAL A 148 -5.47 5.17 -10.87
C VAL A 148 -6.45 4.65 -11.93
N ARG A 149 -6.82 3.36 -11.88
CA ARG A 149 -7.75 2.72 -12.83
C ARG A 149 -9.16 3.31 -12.75
N GLN A 150 -9.63 3.68 -11.57
CA GLN A 150 -10.92 4.38 -11.39
C GLN A 150 -11.00 5.71 -12.13
N GLY A 151 -9.84 6.32 -12.46
CA GLY A 151 -9.76 7.56 -13.26
C GLY A 151 -9.84 7.37 -14.78
N PHE A 152 -10.20 6.19 -15.28
CA PHE A 152 -10.39 5.90 -16.70
C PHE A 152 -11.80 5.36 -16.96
N SER A 153 -12.32 5.53 -18.18
CA SER A 153 -13.56 4.85 -18.57
C SER A 153 -13.33 3.34 -18.76
N VAL A 154 -14.41 2.55 -18.72
CA VAL A 154 -14.35 1.11 -18.97
C VAL A 154 -13.79 0.81 -20.36
N GLU A 155 -14.20 1.58 -21.37
CA GLU A 155 -13.73 1.41 -22.75
C GLU A 155 -12.23 1.71 -22.89
N GLU A 156 -11.73 2.73 -22.21
CA GLU A 156 -10.30 3.05 -22.19
C GLU A 156 -9.49 1.93 -21.53
N LEU A 157 -9.98 1.40 -20.40
CA LEU A 157 -9.35 0.27 -19.70
C LEU A 157 -9.31 -0.98 -20.58
N ASP A 158 -10.41 -1.31 -21.23
CA ASP A 158 -10.50 -2.49 -22.12
C ASP A 158 -9.53 -2.37 -23.31
N GLU A 159 -9.43 -1.19 -23.93
CA GLU A 159 -8.50 -0.97 -25.04
C GLU A 159 -7.04 -1.08 -24.58
N MET A 160 -6.72 -0.47 -23.43
CA MET A 160 -5.38 -0.54 -22.84
C MET A 160 -5.00 -1.97 -22.46
N ASP A 161 -5.88 -2.71 -21.79
CA ASP A 161 -5.63 -4.08 -21.35
C ASP A 161 -5.51 -5.03 -22.56
N LYS A 162 -6.28 -4.80 -23.63
CA LYS A 162 -6.14 -5.53 -24.89
C LYS A 162 -4.79 -5.30 -25.54
N LYS A 163 -4.40 -4.03 -25.74
CA LYS A 163 -3.11 -3.67 -26.35
C LYS A 163 -1.94 -4.20 -25.53
N HIS A 164 -2.05 -4.11 -24.21
CA HIS A 164 -1.04 -4.64 -23.29
C HIS A 164 -0.86 -6.15 -23.48
N ARG A 165 -1.95 -6.90 -23.58
CA ARG A 165 -1.91 -8.34 -23.86
C ARG A 165 -1.23 -8.65 -25.19
N GLU A 166 -1.52 -7.90 -26.24
CA GLU A 166 -0.87 -8.05 -27.56
C GLU A 166 0.65 -7.79 -27.47
N ASP A 167 1.07 -6.80 -26.68
CA ASP A 167 2.48 -6.50 -26.43
C ASP A 167 3.19 -7.60 -25.62
N ILE A 168 2.50 -8.22 -24.66
CA ILE A 168 3.00 -9.40 -23.94
C ILE A 168 3.17 -10.59 -24.88
N GLU A 169 2.15 -10.90 -25.68
CA GLU A 169 2.22 -11.99 -26.65
C GLU A 169 3.38 -11.80 -27.64
N LYS A 170 3.61 -10.56 -28.07
CA LYS A 170 4.77 -10.21 -28.90
C LYS A 170 6.09 -10.50 -28.19
N GLN A 171 6.25 -10.05 -26.94
CA GLN A 171 7.46 -10.33 -26.15
C GLN A 171 7.68 -11.83 -25.92
N ILE A 172 6.61 -12.59 -25.72
CA ILE A 172 6.68 -14.06 -25.62
C ILE A 172 7.18 -14.66 -26.92
N ARG A 173 6.64 -14.26 -28.08
CA ARG A 173 7.12 -14.73 -29.39
C ARG A 173 8.59 -14.41 -29.62
N GLU A 174 9.01 -13.18 -29.32
CA GLU A 174 10.42 -12.77 -29.43
C GLU A 174 11.32 -13.61 -28.52
N LEU A 175 10.89 -13.87 -27.28
CA LEU A 175 11.63 -14.73 -26.35
C LEU A 175 11.73 -16.17 -26.85
N LYS A 176 10.65 -16.71 -27.46
CA LYS A 176 10.69 -18.02 -28.12
C LYS A 176 11.74 -18.06 -29.22
N GLU A 177 11.75 -17.08 -30.12
CA GLU A 177 12.71 -17.00 -31.23
C GLU A 177 14.17 -16.96 -30.72
N VAL A 178 14.44 -16.17 -29.67
CA VAL A 178 15.76 -16.11 -29.03
C VAL A 178 16.19 -17.47 -28.48
N ILE A 179 15.28 -18.18 -27.80
CA ILE A 179 15.56 -19.52 -27.25
C ILE A 179 15.74 -20.55 -28.37
N PHE A 180 14.92 -20.48 -29.42
CA PHE A 180 14.97 -21.38 -30.57
C PHE A 180 16.31 -21.26 -31.32
N ALA A 181 16.85 -20.05 -31.40
CA ALA A 181 18.14 -19.77 -32.00
C ALA A 181 19.33 -20.20 -31.11
N ASP A 182 19.14 -20.42 -29.81
CA ASP A 182 20.22 -20.79 -28.88
C ASP A 182 20.75 -22.21 -29.20
N PRO A 183 22.04 -22.37 -29.57
CA PRO A 183 22.63 -23.69 -29.79
C PRO A 183 22.55 -24.60 -28.56
N LYS A 184 22.60 -24.05 -27.34
CA LYS A 184 22.51 -24.82 -26.09
C LYS A 184 21.11 -25.40 -25.87
N PHE A 185 20.08 -24.74 -26.39
CA PHE A 185 18.71 -25.27 -26.38
C PHE A 185 18.61 -26.52 -27.26
N LYS A 186 19.18 -26.48 -28.48
CA LYS A 186 19.20 -27.62 -29.42
C LYS A 186 19.89 -28.86 -28.84
N LEU A 187 20.90 -28.67 -27.99
CA LEU A 187 21.60 -29.76 -27.30
C LEU A 187 20.79 -30.37 -26.15
N ALA A 188 19.70 -29.74 -25.72
CA ALA A 188 18.83 -30.20 -24.64
C ALA A 188 17.81 -31.25 -25.11
N SER A 189 18.31 -32.38 -25.61
CA SER A 189 17.50 -33.41 -26.28
C SER A 189 16.56 -34.24 -25.39
N ASN A 190 16.66 -34.14 -24.07
CA ASN A 190 15.80 -34.86 -23.13
C ASN A 190 15.36 -33.95 -21.97
N LEU A 191 14.33 -34.37 -21.23
CA LEU A 191 13.72 -33.57 -20.17
C LEU A 191 14.71 -33.11 -19.10
N SER A 192 15.65 -33.97 -18.68
CA SER A 192 16.67 -33.60 -17.69
C SER A 192 17.56 -32.47 -18.21
N LYS A 193 18.01 -32.57 -19.46
CA LYS A 193 18.79 -31.51 -20.10
C LYS A 193 18.00 -30.22 -20.28
N ARG A 194 16.69 -30.30 -20.60
CA ARG A 194 15.81 -29.12 -20.73
C ARG A 194 15.55 -28.44 -19.40
N LYS A 195 15.34 -29.20 -18.31
CA LYS A 195 15.32 -28.65 -16.95
C LYS A 195 16.62 -27.91 -16.61
N GLY A 196 17.77 -28.51 -16.96
CA GLY A 196 19.08 -27.87 -16.77
C GLY A 196 19.26 -26.60 -17.62
N TYR A 197 18.80 -26.61 -18.88
CA TYR A 197 18.81 -25.44 -19.75
C TYR A 197 17.91 -24.33 -19.19
N SER A 198 16.65 -24.64 -18.90
CA SER A 198 15.66 -23.72 -18.33
C SER A 198 16.23 -23.01 -17.09
N LYS A 199 16.75 -23.78 -16.12
CA LYS A 199 17.35 -23.21 -14.91
C LYS A 199 18.46 -22.20 -15.23
N ARG A 200 19.43 -22.57 -16.06
CA ARG A 200 20.57 -21.69 -16.41
C ARG A 200 20.15 -20.48 -17.25
N TYR A 201 19.17 -20.66 -18.14
CA TYR A 201 18.75 -19.59 -19.04
C TYR A 201 18.03 -18.47 -18.29
N PHE A 202 17.20 -18.83 -17.30
CA PHE A 202 16.40 -17.89 -16.50
C PHE A 202 17.05 -17.47 -15.17
N GLU A 203 18.21 -18.02 -14.83
CA GLU A 203 18.97 -17.65 -13.62
C GLU A 203 19.30 -16.15 -13.65
N GLY A 204 18.91 -15.43 -12.58
CA GLY A 204 19.11 -13.98 -12.46
C GLY A 204 18.24 -13.11 -13.38
N LYS A 205 17.31 -13.68 -14.16
CA LYS A 205 16.45 -12.95 -15.10
C LYS A 205 15.02 -12.78 -14.57
N SER A 206 14.86 -12.05 -13.47
CA SER A 206 13.56 -11.80 -12.83
C SER A 206 12.52 -11.25 -13.81
N THR A 207 12.91 -10.33 -14.69
CA THR A 207 12.05 -9.77 -15.73
C THR A 207 11.42 -10.82 -16.65
N TYR A 208 12.19 -11.84 -17.07
CA TYR A 208 11.63 -12.92 -17.89
C TYR A 208 10.74 -13.86 -17.08
N LEU A 209 11.04 -14.07 -15.80
CA LEU A 209 10.18 -14.87 -14.93
C LEU A 209 8.81 -14.23 -14.75
N GLU A 210 8.75 -12.91 -14.55
CA GLU A 210 7.47 -12.18 -14.44
C GLU A 210 6.69 -12.16 -15.76
N LEU A 211 7.37 -11.95 -16.90
CA LEU A 211 6.75 -12.08 -18.22
C LEU A 211 6.08 -13.45 -18.41
N LEU A 212 6.79 -14.53 -18.05
CA LEU A 212 6.27 -15.89 -18.18
C LEU A 212 5.08 -16.15 -17.26
N ARG A 213 5.13 -15.70 -16.00
CA ARG A 213 4.02 -15.82 -15.06
C ARG A 213 2.77 -15.13 -15.60
N TYR A 214 2.92 -13.91 -16.10
CA TYR A 214 1.80 -13.16 -16.66
C TYR A 214 1.25 -13.80 -17.94
N ALA A 215 2.12 -14.38 -18.77
CA ALA A 215 1.71 -15.16 -19.94
C ALA A 215 1.09 -16.53 -19.61
N GLY A 216 0.95 -16.88 -18.32
CA GLY A 216 0.29 -18.12 -17.87
C GLY A 216 1.22 -19.31 -17.63
N TYR A 217 2.54 -19.14 -17.73
CA TYR A 217 3.51 -20.20 -17.43
C TYR A 217 3.85 -20.20 -15.94
N ARG A 218 3.37 -21.23 -15.23
CA ARG A 218 3.65 -21.39 -13.80
C ARG A 218 5.13 -21.62 -13.52
N PHE A 219 5.80 -22.40 -14.38
CA PHE A 219 7.24 -22.66 -14.28
C PHE A 219 7.93 -22.40 -15.63
N PRO A 220 9.16 -21.85 -15.63
CA PRO A 220 9.88 -21.61 -16.89
C PRO A 220 10.16 -22.88 -17.70
N ILE A 221 10.15 -24.05 -17.07
CA ILE A 221 10.28 -25.31 -17.78
C ILE A 221 9.08 -25.60 -18.69
N ASP A 222 7.88 -25.16 -18.31
CA ASP A 222 6.66 -25.38 -19.10
C ASP A 222 6.78 -24.69 -20.46
N PHE A 223 7.28 -23.45 -20.44
CA PHE A 223 7.59 -22.67 -21.65
C PHE A 223 8.68 -23.33 -22.51
N ILE A 224 9.73 -23.87 -21.88
CA ILE A 224 10.80 -24.58 -22.60
C ILE A 224 10.30 -25.88 -23.25
N GLU A 225 9.41 -26.62 -22.59
CA GLU A 225 8.80 -27.82 -23.18
C GLU A 225 7.90 -27.47 -24.37
N GLU A 226 7.15 -26.37 -24.30
CA GLU A 226 6.34 -25.87 -25.41
C GLU A 226 7.20 -25.56 -26.64
N ILE A 227 8.25 -24.75 -26.48
CA ILE A 227 9.20 -24.43 -27.57
C ILE A 227 9.85 -25.71 -28.13
N TYR A 228 10.15 -26.68 -27.26
CA TYR A 228 10.76 -27.94 -27.70
C TYR A 228 9.78 -28.82 -28.49
N GLY A 229 8.49 -28.76 -28.17
CA GLY A 229 7.42 -29.37 -28.97
C GLY A 229 7.40 -28.79 -30.38
N GLU A 230 7.33 -27.46 -30.48
CA GLU A 230 7.34 -26.71 -31.76
C GLU A 230 8.60 -27.05 -32.59
N PHE A 231 9.79 -27.02 -31.96
CA PHE A 231 11.06 -27.38 -32.60
C PHE A 231 11.03 -28.78 -33.24
N LYS A 232 10.48 -29.77 -32.53
CA LYS A 232 10.38 -31.14 -33.05
C LYS A 232 9.40 -31.27 -34.21
N GLU A 233 8.33 -30.47 -34.23
CA GLU A 233 7.39 -30.47 -35.35
C GLU A 233 8.02 -29.86 -36.60
N GLU A 234 8.77 -28.78 -36.45
CA GLU A 234 9.51 -28.16 -37.56
C GLU A 234 10.58 -29.10 -38.14
N GLU A 235 11.39 -29.76 -37.31
CA GLU A 235 12.37 -30.76 -37.78
C GLU A 235 11.71 -31.90 -38.56
N LYS A 236 10.56 -32.41 -38.06
CA LYS A 236 9.81 -33.47 -38.77
C LYS A 236 9.28 -33.02 -40.12
N ASN A 237 8.88 -31.75 -40.25
CA ASN A 237 8.35 -31.20 -41.49
C ASN A 237 9.45 -30.89 -42.51
N LEU A 238 10.66 -30.55 -42.04
CA LEU A 238 11.86 -30.40 -42.87
C LEU A 238 12.32 -31.74 -43.47
N HIS A 239 12.18 -32.85 -42.73
CA HIS A 239 12.53 -34.19 -43.21
C HIS A 239 11.47 -34.86 -44.11
N LYS A 240 10.35 -34.18 -44.38
CA LYS A 240 9.26 -34.66 -45.28
C LYS A 240 9.23 -33.96 -46.65
N LYS A 241 10.07 -32.95 -46.88
CA LYS A 241 10.28 -32.31 -48.19
C LYS A 241 11.53 -32.85 -48.86
#